data_AF-A0A2S2DSB8-F1
#
_entry.id   AF-A0A2S2DSB8-F1
#
_cell.length_a   1.000
_cell.length_b   1.000
_cell.length_c   1.000
_cell.angle_alpha   90.00
_cell.angle_beta   90.00
_cell.angle_gamma   90.00
#
_symmetry.space_group_name_H-M   'P 1'
#
loop_
_entity.id
_entity.type
_entity.pdbx_description
1 polymer ?
#
loop_
_entity_poly.entity_id
_entity_poly.type
_entity_poly.pdbx_seq_one_letter_code
_entity_poly.pdbx_strand_id
1 'polypeptide(L)' 'MSNFTSLIKESWVEVTEHVTWPKFSELQASSILVLVASLIFAILVGLVDLAFKSGLDLFYSSF' A
#
# COMPACT_ATOMS: atom_id res chain seq x y z
N MET A 1 -24.18 -13.94 27.28
CA MET A 1 -22.72 -13.80 27.07
C MET A 1 -22.06 -14.95 26.30
N SER A 2 -22.82 -15.96 25.83
CA SER A 2 -22.34 -17.05 24.97
C SER A 2 -22.42 -16.73 23.47
N ASN A 3 -23.28 -15.81 23.07
CA ASN A 3 -23.59 -15.55 21.66
C ASN A 3 -22.49 -14.76 20.94
N PHE A 4 -21.78 -13.86 21.62
CA PHE A 4 -20.72 -13.05 20.98
C PHE A 4 -19.46 -13.88 20.70
N THR A 5 -19.11 -14.77 21.63
CA THR A 5 -17.99 -15.70 21.46
C THR A 5 -18.29 -16.77 20.42
N SER A 6 -19.54 -17.22 20.28
CA SER A 6 -19.93 -18.12 19.20
C SER A 6 -19.91 -17.42 17.84
N LEU A 7 -20.38 -16.17 17.75
CA LEU A 7 -20.34 -15.39 16.50
C LEU A 7 -18.93 -15.21 15.97
N ILE A 8 -17.96 -14.81 16.80
CA ILE A 8 -16.57 -14.67 16.36
C ILE A 8 -15.99 -16.03 15.92
N LYS A 9 -16.36 -17.11 16.61
CA LYS A 9 -15.87 -18.45 16.29
C LYS A 9 -16.47 -18.98 14.98
N GLU A 10 -17.75 -18.74 14.74
CA GLU A 10 -18.44 -19.11 13.50
C GLU A 10 -17.96 -18.26 12.31
N SER A 11 -17.79 -16.95 12.50
CA SER A 11 -17.21 -16.07 11.46
C SER A 11 -15.77 -16.44 11.11
N TRP A 12 -14.96 -16.92 12.07
CA TRP A 12 -13.60 -17.38 11.79
C TRP A 12 -13.58 -18.66 10.94
N VAL A 13 -14.49 -19.60 11.23
CA VAL A 13 -14.65 -20.82 10.44
C VAL A 13 -15.16 -20.48 9.04
N GLU A 14 -16.12 -19.57 8.91
CA GLU A 14 -16.68 -19.11 7.63
C GLU A 14 -15.62 -18.42 6.75
N VAL A 15 -14.80 -17.53 7.33
CA VAL A 15 -13.70 -16.85 6.60
C VAL A 15 -12.61 -17.82 6.15
N THR A 16 -12.48 -18.98 6.80
CA THR A 16 -11.47 -19.98 6.44
C THR A 16 -12.00 -21.00 5.43
N GLU A 17 -13.24 -21.49 5.60
CA GLU A 17 -13.82 -22.54 4.76
C GLU A 17 -14.55 -22.01 3.51
N HIS A 18 -15.10 -20.80 3.56
CA HIS A 18 -15.95 -20.24 2.50
C HIS A 18 -15.30 -19.08 1.71
N VAL A 19 -14.06 -18.72 2.02
CA VAL A 19 -13.30 -17.70 1.29
C VAL A 19 -12.09 -18.35 0.66
N THR A 20 -12.01 -18.29 -0.67
CA THR A 20 -10.85 -18.75 -1.42
C THR A 20 -9.69 -17.78 -1.22
N TRP A 21 -8.87 -18.02 -0.20
CA TRP A 21 -7.59 -17.32 -0.06
C TRP A 21 -6.69 -17.69 -1.24
N PRO A 22 -6.15 -16.70 -1.97
CA PRO A 22 -5.17 -16.98 -3.00
C PRO A 22 -3.92 -17.58 -2.37
N LYS A 23 -3.19 -18.38 -3.15
CA LYS A 23 -1.96 -19.02 -2.67
C LYS A 23 -0.97 -17.94 -2.22
N PHE A 24 -0.20 -18.21 -1.17
CA PHE A 24 0.80 -17.27 -0.64
C PHE A 24 1.77 -16.73 -1.70
N SER A 25 2.07 -17.51 -2.74
CA SER A 25 2.87 -17.09 -3.89
C SER A 25 2.23 -15.97 -4.72
N GLU A 26 0.91 -15.99 -4.89
CA GLU A 26 0.17 -14.96 -5.65
C GLU A 26 0.03 -13.66 -4.85
N LEU A 27 -0.13 -13.79 -3.52
CA LEU A 27 -0.12 -12.65 -2.60
C LEU A 27 1.24 -11.93 -2.66
N GLN A 28 2.34 -12.69 -2.64
CA GLN A 28 3.67 -12.11 -2.73
C GLN A 28 3.91 -11.43 -4.08
N ALA A 29 3.47 -12.03 -5.19
CA ALA A 29 3.57 -11.42 -6.51
C ALA A 29 2.79 -10.09 -6.59
N SER A 30 1.59 -10.04 -6.01
CA SER A 30 0.77 -8.82 -5.94
C SER A 30 1.42 -7.74 -5.08
N SER A 31 2.00 -8.09 -3.93
CA SER A 31 2.72 -7.16 -3.07
C SER A 31 3.99 -6.62 -3.74
N ILE A 32 4.74 -7.45 -4.47
CA ILE A 32 5.95 -7.03 -5.20
C ILE A 32 5.58 -6.05 -6.31
N LEU A 33 4.49 -6.31 -7.04
CA LEU A 33 4.01 -5.40 -8.07
C LEU A 33 3.71 -4.00 -7.49
N VAL A 34 3.01 -3.95 -6.36
CA VAL A 34 2.69 -2.68 -5.67
C VAL A 34 3.96 -2.00 -5.14
N LEU A 35 4.92 -2.76 -4.62
CA LEU A 35 6.19 -2.23 -4.12
C LEU A 35 7.04 -1.60 -5.24
N VAL A 36 7.05 -2.20 -6.43
CA VAL A 36 7.72 -1.61 -7.59
C VAL A 36 6.98 -0.36 -8.09
N ALA A 37 5.66 -0.39 -8.11
CA ALA A 37 4.86 0.79 -8.49
C ALA A 37 5.11 1.96 -7.52
N SER A 38 5.14 1.72 -6.20
CA SER A 38 5.41 2.76 -5.21
C SER A 38 6.83 3.32 -5.32
N LEU A 39 7.82 2.49 -5.68
CA LEU A 39 9.18 2.94 -5.93
C LEU A 39 9.27 3.91 -7.12
N ILE A 40 8.52 3.64 -8.20
CA ILE A 40 8.45 4.54 -9.36
C ILE A 40 7.81 5.88 -8.96
N PHE A 41 6.71 5.85 -8.20
CA PHE A 41 6.09 7.07 -7.69
C PHE A 41 7.02 7.87 -6.77
N ALA A 42 7.80 7.21 -5.92
CA ALA A 42 8.78 7.87 -5.06
C ALA A 42 9.83 8.64 -5.88
N ILE A 43 10.32 8.06 -6.97
CA ILE A 43 11.27 8.72 -7.88
C ILE A 43 10.62 9.93 -8.57
N LEU A 44 9.39 9.78 -9.07
CA LEU A 44 8.66 10.87 -9.72
C LEU A 44 8.41 12.04 -8.78
N VAL A 45 7.91 11.79 -7.57
CA VAL A 45 7.70 12.84 -6.56
C VAL A 45 9.02 13.49 -6.18
N GLY A 46 10.09 12.71 -5.98
CA GLY A 46 11.42 13.27 -5.69
C GLY A 46 11.97 14.18 -6.80
N LEU A 47 11.73 13.86 -8.07
CA LEU A 47 12.09 14.73 -9.21
C LEU A 47 11.30 16.04 -9.19
N VAL A 48 10.00 15.96 -8.93
CA VAL A 48 9.13 17.14 -8.82
C VAL A 48 9.58 18.03 -7.66
N ASP A 49 9.83 17.45 -6.49
CA ASP A 49 10.30 18.18 -5.30
C ASP A 49 11.63 18.91 -5.56
N LEU A 50 12.57 18.26 -6.26
CA LEU A 50 13.84 18.86 -6.66
C LEU A 50 13.64 20.01 -7.65
N ALA A 51 12.79 19.81 -8.67
CA ALA A 51 12.50 20.85 -9.66
C ALA A 51 11.88 22.09 -9.01
N PHE A 52 10.93 21.89 -8.08
CA PHE A 52 10.30 22.98 -7.34
C PHE A 52 11.28 23.68 -6.40
N LYS A 53 12.11 22.93 -5.65
CA LYS A 53 13.15 23.53 -4.80
C LYS A 53 14.12 24.39 -5.61
N SER A 54 14.71 23.82 -6.67
CA SER A 54 15.65 24.58 -7.50
C SER A 54 15.00 25.75 -8.22
N GLY A 55 13.76 25.60 -8.69
CA GLY A 55 13.01 26.70 -9.30
C GLY A 55 12.72 27.84 -8.33
N LEU A 56 12.28 27.52 -7.10
CA LEU A 56 12.04 28.51 -6.06
C LEU A 56 13.33 29.17 -5.57
N ASP A 57 14.40 28.40 -5.36
CA ASP A 57 15.71 28.93 -4.95
C ASP A 57 16.25 29.94 -5.98
N LEU A 58 16.12 29.63 -7.28
CA LEU A 58 16.51 30.56 -8.35
C LEU A 58 15.64 31.82 -8.40
N PHE A 59 14.33 31.68 -8.18
CA PHE A 59 13.41 32.82 -8.13
C PHE A 59 13.71 33.74 -6.94
N TYR A 60 13.86 33.18 -5.73
CA TYR A 60 14.21 33.93 -4.52
C TYR A 60 15.63 34.50 -4.57
N SER A 61 16.58 33.83 -5.23
CA SER A 61 17.93 34.35 -5.45
C SER A 61 17.99 35.53 -6.42
N SER A 62 17.00 35.66 -7.30
CA SER A 62 16.96 36.71 -8.33
C SER A 62 16.23 37.98 -7.88
N PHE A 63 15.60 37.96 -6.70
CA PHE A 63 14.86 39.07 -6.11
C PHE A 63 15.58 39.59 -4.86
#